data_AF-A0A937AHP4-F1
#
_entry.id   AF-A0A937AHP4-F1
#
_cell.length_a   1.000
_cell.length_b   1.000
_cell.length_c   1.000
_cell.angle_alpha   90.00
_cell.angle_beta   90.00
_cell.angle_gamma   90.00
#
_symmetry.space_group_name_H-M   'P 1'
#
loop_
_entity.id
_entity.type
_entity.pdbx_description
1 polymer ?
#
loop_
_entity_poly.entity_id
_entity_poly.type
_entity_poly.pdbx_seq_one_letter_code
_entity_poly.pdbx_strand_id
1 'polypeptide(L)'
;MKRADAGGRDVEAGGGGQPVVLQGTLDVMILSVLSQGEAHGYGIAREIERRSGGVLAIEEGSLYPALHRLTKRGDLSAAWRLSETGRRARFYCLTSGGRKQLEHQRSLWEKLSGAVGRVIGENGSGGVVSGWQGA
;
A
#
# COMPACT_ATOMS: atom_id res chain seq x y z
N MET A 1 -37.59 -12.07 40.25
CA MET A 1 -37.45 -10.62 40.43
C MET A 1 -35.99 -10.19 40.19
N LYS A 2 -35.62 -9.91 38.93
CA LYS A 2 -34.69 -8.85 38.47
C LYS A 2 -34.57 -8.94 36.94
N ARG A 3 -35.30 -8.06 36.24
CA ARG A 3 -35.00 -7.55 34.88
C ARG A 3 -33.67 -6.76 34.97
N ALA A 4 -32.85 -6.44 33.97
CA ALA A 4 -32.89 -6.18 32.53
C ALA A 4 -31.39 -6.14 32.10
N ASP A 5 -30.91 -6.70 30.97
CA ASP A 5 -30.92 -6.18 29.58
C ASP A 5 -29.54 -5.61 29.16
N ALA A 6 -29.34 -5.58 27.83
CA ALA A 6 -28.23 -5.09 27.01
C ALA A 6 -26.95 -5.97 27.02
N GLY A 7 -26.52 -6.57 25.91
CA GLY A 7 -26.58 -6.08 24.53
C GLY A 7 -25.21 -5.54 24.13
N GLY A 8 -24.56 -6.24 23.19
CA GLY A 8 -23.32 -5.78 22.55
C GLY A 8 -22.20 -6.82 22.62
N ARG A 9 -21.58 -7.24 21.53
CA ARG A 9 -21.70 -6.86 20.13
C ARG A 9 -21.35 -8.10 19.33
N ASP A 10 -22.25 -8.49 18.45
CA ASP A 10 -21.96 -9.36 17.33
C ASP A 10 -20.89 -8.63 16.50
N VAL A 11 -19.64 -9.09 16.58
CA VAL A 11 -18.65 -8.73 15.57
C VAL A 11 -18.99 -9.60 14.37
N GLU A 12 -19.97 -9.14 13.59
CA GLU A 12 -20.10 -9.56 12.21
C GLU A 12 -18.82 -9.13 11.49
N ALA A 13 -17.86 -10.05 11.40
CA ALA A 13 -16.77 -9.96 10.44
C ALA A 13 -17.41 -10.09 9.05
N GLY A 14 -17.84 -8.95 8.52
CA GLY A 14 -18.33 -8.83 7.15
C GLY A 14 -17.30 -9.42 6.20
N GLY A 15 -17.70 -10.46 5.46
CA GLY A 15 -16.97 -11.01 4.34
C GLY A 15 -16.89 -9.99 3.21
N GLY A 16 -16.00 -9.00 3.35
CA GLY A 16 -15.49 -8.23 2.23
C GLY A 16 -14.40 -9.07 1.57
N GLY A 17 -14.59 -9.44 0.31
CA GLY A 17 -13.52 -10.10 -0.45
C GLY A 17 -12.24 -9.27 -0.34
N GLN A 18 -11.16 -9.88 0.14
CA GLN A 18 -9.86 -9.21 0.25
C GLN A 18 -9.52 -8.61 -1.13
N PRO A 19 -9.18 -7.31 -1.21
CA PRO A 19 -8.82 -6.71 -2.49
C PRO A 19 -7.69 -7.52 -3.13
N VAL A 20 -7.95 -8.10 -4.31
CA VAL A 20 -6.93 -8.84 -5.04
C VAL A 20 -5.90 -7.83 -5.52
N VAL A 21 -4.73 -7.84 -4.89
CA VAL A 21 -3.63 -6.97 -5.29
C VAL A 21 -3.01 -7.54 -6.57
N LEU A 22 -3.26 -6.86 -7.69
CA LEU A 22 -2.59 -7.15 -8.95
C LEU A 22 -1.08 -7.00 -8.77
N GLN A 23 -0.32 -7.92 -9.39
CA GLN A 23 1.13 -7.98 -9.28
C GLN A 23 1.83 -6.64 -9.57
N GLY A 24 1.34 -5.88 -10.55
CA GLY A 24 1.86 -4.54 -10.86
C GLY A 24 1.56 -3.50 -9.79
N THR A 25 0.39 -3.57 -9.14
CA THR A 25 -0.01 -2.65 -8.08
C THR A 25 0.84 -2.84 -6.83
N LEU A 26 1.16 -4.10 -6.46
CA LEU A 26 2.05 -4.38 -5.33
C LEU A 26 3.46 -3.84 -5.56
N ASP A 27 3.99 -3.98 -6.77
CA ASP A 27 5.32 -3.46 -7.11
C ASP A 27 5.40 -1.93 -6.86
N VAL A 28 4.39 -1.16 -7.28
CA VAL A 28 4.33 0.30 -7.06
C VAL A 28 4.24 0.65 -5.59
N MET A 29 3.47 -0.09 -4.80
CA MET A 29 3.37 0.13 -3.36
C MET A 29 4.69 -0.13 -2.63
N ILE A 30 5.39 -1.22 -2.98
CA ILE A 30 6.71 -1.54 -2.42
C ILE A 30 7.70 -0.42 -2.75
N LEU A 31 7.77 0.01 -4.02
CA LEU A 31 8.64 1.10 -4.44
C LEU A 31 8.30 2.42 -3.72
N SER A 32 7.01 2.72 -3.53
CA SER A 32 6.53 3.91 -2.82
C SER A 32 6.84 3.88 -1.33
N VAL A 33 6.83 2.71 -0.69
CA VAL A 33 7.28 2.59 0.72
C VAL A 33 8.77 2.86 0.81
N LEU A 34 9.57 2.22 -0.05
CA LEU A 34 11.03 2.31 -0.03
C LEU A 34 11.59 3.65 -0.54
N SER A 35 10.74 4.55 -1.04
CA SER A 35 11.14 5.93 -1.36
C SER A 35 11.38 6.80 -0.12
N GLN A 36 10.86 6.38 1.04
CA GLN A 36 11.06 7.07 2.31
C GLN A 36 12.26 6.55 3.12
N GLY A 37 12.87 5.45 2.68
CA GLY A 37 13.98 4.82 3.38
C GLY A 37 14.06 3.32 3.13
N GLU A 38 15.15 2.70 3.56
CA GLU A 38 15.28 1.25 3.53
C GLU A 38 14.38 0.57 4.55
N ALA A 39 13.89 -0.62 4.23
CA ALA A 39 13.07 -1.42 5.13
C ALA A 39 13.26 -2.91 4.88
N HIS A 40 13.02 -3.71 5.93
CA HIS A 40 12.92 -5.17 5.81
C HIS A 40 11.49 -5.57 5.40
N GLY A 41 11.32 -6.80 4.89
CA GLY A 41 10.05 -7.26 4.31
C GLY A 41 8.82 -7.01 5.19
N TYR A 42 8.90 -7.37 6.48
CA TYR A 42 7.80 -7.11 7.43
C TYR A 42 7.48 -5.61 7.56
N GLY A 43 8.50 -4.75 7.68
CA GLY A 43 8.31 -3.29 7.71
C GLY A 43 7.62 -2.75 6.45
N ILE A 44 7.91 -3.33 5.28
CA ILE A 44 7.24 -2.95 4.03
C ILE A 44 5.75 -3.30 4.07
N ALA A 45 5.39 -4.53 4.46
CA ALA A 45 4.00 -4.95 4.57
C ALA A 45 3.21 -4.07 5.56
N ARG A 46 3.81 -3.81 6.73
CA ARG A 46 3.22 -2.96 7.78
C ARG A 46 2.99 -1.54 7.30
N GLU A 47 3.92 -0.98 6.54
CA GLU A 47 3.76 0.38 6.03
C GLU A 47 2.68 0.46 4.93
N ILE A 48 2.53 -0.58 4.10
CA ILE A 48 1.42 -0.66 3.12
C ILE A 48 0.07 -0.75 3.85
N GLU A 49 -0.04 -1.62 4.85
CA GLU A 49 -1.23 -1.76 5.69
C GLU A 49 -1.58 -0.43 6.37
N ARG A 50 -0.58 0.23 6.98
CA ARG A 50 -0.76 1.52 7.66
C ARG A 50 -1.20 2.63 6.69
N ARG A 51 -0.53 2.78 5.55
CA ARG A 51 -0.85 3.82 4.54
C ARG A 51 -2.21 3.61 3.89
N SER A 52 -2.67 2.37 3.79
CA SER A 52 -3.98 2.03 3.23
C SER A 52 -5.13 2.09 4.25
N GLY A 53 -4.87 2.48 5.50
CA GLY A 53 -5.89 2.50 6.55
C GLY A 53 -6.38 1.10 6.93
N GLY A 54 -5.55 0.07 6.77
CA GLY A 54 -5.89 -1.33 7.04
C GLY A 54 -6.62 -2.05 5.91
N VAL A 55 -6.90 -1.38 4.78
CA VAL A 55 -7.60 -1.99 3.63
C VAL A 55 -6.74 -3.01 2.90
N LEU A 56 -5.41 -2.79 2.85
CA LEU A 56 -4.48 -3.66 2.16
C LEU A 56 -3.59 -4.41 3.15
N ALA A 57 -3.99 -5.65 3.46
CA ALA A 57 -3.16 -6.60 4.19
C ALA A 57 -2.36 -7.44 3.19
N ILE A 58 -1.05 -7.23 3.13
CA ILE A 58 -0.17 -7.96 2.20
C ILE A 58 0.37 -9.20 2.88
N GLU A 59 0.02 -10.37 2.33
CA GLU A 59 0.55 -11.65 2.76
C GLU A 59 2.00 -11.87 2.28
N GLU A 60 2.77 -12.63 3.06
CA GLU A 60 4.14 -13.01 2.72
C GLU A 60 4.25 -13.71 1.36
N GLY A 61 3.26 -14.55 1.04
CA GLY A 61 3.17 -15.29 -0.22
C GLY A 61 3.12 -14.39 -1.45
N SER A 62 2.66 -13.15 -1.32
CA SER A 62 2.66 -12.16 -2.41
C SER A 62 3.86 -11.22 -2.33
N LEU A 63 4.27 -10.84 -1.11
CA LEU A 63 5.34 -9.88 -0.88
C LEU A 63 6.70 -10.39 -1.37
N TYR A 64 7.12 -11.59 -0.96
CA TYR A 64 8.47 -12.06 -1.26
C TYR A 64 8.71 -12.34 -2.74
N PRO A 65 7.76 -12.91 -3.50
CA PRO A 65 7.89 -12.97 -4.96
C PRO A 65 8.02 -11.60 -5.61
N ALA A 66 7.30 -10.59 -5.12
CA ALA A 66 7.42 -9.22 -5.62
C ALA A 66 8.78 -8.60 -5.34
N LEU A 67 9.26 -8.71 -4.10
CA LEU A 67 10.60 -8.27 -3.71
C LEU A 67 11.68 -8.96 -4.56
N HIS A 68 11.56 -10.26 -4.79
CA HIS A 68 12.50 -11.01 -5.62
C HIS A 68 12.53 -10.49 -7.07
N ARG A 69 11.36 -10.27 -7.69
CA ARG A 69 11.30 -9.69 -9.05
C ARG A 69 11.90 -8.29 -9.11
N LEU A 70 11.56 -7.43 -8.17
CA LEU A 70 12.05 -6.04 -8.11
C LEU A 70 13.58 -6.00 -7.93
N THR A 71 14.13 -6.88 -7.09
CA THR A 71 15.60 -7.04 -7.00
C THR A 71 16.20 -7.57 -8.30
N LYS A 72 15.58 -8.58 -8.93
CA LYS A 72 16.06 -9.15 -10.20
C LYS A 72 16.06 -8.14 -11.36
N ARG A 73 15.11 -7.21 -11.39
CA ARG A 73 15.05 -6.10 -12.35
C ARG A 73 16.04 -4.97 -12.07
N GLY A 74 16.69 -4.98 -10.90
CA GLY A 74 17.57 -3.90 -10.46
C GLY A 74 16.82 -2.67 -9.91
N ASP A 75 15.51 -2.78 -9.67
CA ASP A 75 14.73 -1.71 -9.03
C ASP A 75 15.12 -1.56 -7.55
N LEU A 76 15.47 -2.67 -6.91
CA LEU A 76 15.86 -2.73 -5.49
C LEU A 76 17.26 -3.33 -5.33
N SER A 77 18.01 -2.78 -4.37
CA SER A 77 19.14 -3.47 -3.75
C SER A 77 18.67 -4.17 -2.48
N ALA A 78 19.37 -5.23 -2.07
CA ALA A 78 19.04 -5.96 -0.85
C ALA A 78 20.30 -6.40 -0.10
N ALA A 79 20.32 -6.16 1.21
CA ALA A 79 21.45 -6.49 2.08
C ALA A 79 20.96 -7.15 3.39
N TRP A 80 21.73 -8.10 3.90
CA TRP A 80 21.49 -8.65 5.24
C TRP A 80 22.03 -7.67 6.28
N ARG A 81 21.19 -7.30 7.25
CA ARG A 81 21.56 -6.48 8.41
C ARG A 81 20.93 -7.02 9.68
N LEU A 82 21.43 -6.59 10.84
CA LEU A 82 20.76 -6.84 12.11
C LEU A 82 19.53 -5.94 12.20
N SER A 83 18.39 -6.52 12.54
CA SER A 83 17.19 -5.78 12.93
C SER A 83 17.37 -5.15 14.31
N GLU A 84 16.46 -4.25 14.68
CA GLU A 84 16.35 -3.69 16.03
C GLU A 84 16.18 -4.77 17.11
N THR A 85 15.64 -5.93 16.74
CA THR A 85 15.47 -7.11 17.61
C THR A 85 16.69 -8.03 17.66
N GLY A 86 17.83 -7.63 17.07
CA GLY A 86 19.06 -8.41 17.05
C GLY A 86 19.05 -9.63 16.13
N ARG A 87 18.01 -9.80 15.30
CA ARG A 87 17.91 -10.90 14.33
C ARG A 87 18.41 -10.45 12.96
N ARG A 88 19.01 -11.35 12.18
CA ARG A 88 19.37 -11.02 10.79
C ARG A 88 18.11 -10.92 9.95
N ALA A 89 17.91 -9.77 9.31
CA ALA A 89 16.84 -9.53 8.36
C ALA A 89 17.42 -8.99 7.04
N ARG A 90 16.71 -9.27 5.94
CA ARG A 90 17.05 -8.71 4.64
C ARG A 90 16.37 -7.35 4.48
N PHE A 91 17.17 -6.31 4.36
CA PHE A 91 16.74 -4.94 4.11
C PHE A 91 16.80 -4.65 2.62
N TYR A 92 15.81 -3.90 2.14
CA TYR A 92 15.65 -3.50 0.76
C TYR A 92 15.75 -1.98 0.65
N CYS A 93 16.34 -1.50 -0.43
CA CYS A 93 16.50 -0.07 -0.70
C CYS A 93 16.27 0.20 -2.19
N LEU A 94 15.70 1.37 -2.51
CA LEU A 94 15.55 1.81 -3.90
C LEU A 94 16.91 2.09 -4.54
N THR A 95 17.13 1.50 -5.71
CA THR A 95 18.21 1.94 -6.60
C THR A 95 17.80 3.23 -7.32
N SER A 96 18.76 3.85 -8.03
CA SER A 96 18.44 4.94 -8.95
C SER A 96 17.51 4.50 -10.09
N GLY A 97 17.59 3.25 -10.52
CA GLY A 97 16.65 2.66 -11.49
C GLY A 97 15.25 2.53 -10.90
N GLY A 98 15.14 2.01 -9.67
CA GLY A 98 13.86 1.88 -8.97
C GLY A 98 13.16 3.21 -8.73
N ARG A 99 13.89 4.30 -8.47
CA ARG A 99 13.31 5.64 -8.36
C ARG A 99 12.67 6.10 -9.68
N LYS A 100 13.36 5.94 -10.81
CA LYS A 100 12.81 6.25 -12.14
C LYS A 100 11.59 5.38 -12.46
N GLN A 101 11.66 4.10 -12.11
CA GLN A 101 10.55 3.17 -12.28
C GLN A 101 9.33 3.59 -11.45
N LEU A 102 9.52 4.02 -10.20
CA LEU A 102 8.44 4.53 -9.36
C LEU A 102 7.76 5.76 -9.98
N GLU A 103 8.53 6.72 -10.49
CA GLU A 103 7.98 7.90 -11.17
C GLU A 103 7.14 7.51 -12.39
N HIS A 104 7.66 6.61 -13.23
CA HIS A 104 6.97 6.11 -14.40
C HIS A 104 5.65 5.41 -14.03
N GLN A 105 5.71 4.49 -13.06
CA GLN A 105 4.54 3.74 -12.62
C GLN A 105 3.50 4.63 -11.94
N ARG A 106 3.92 5.64 -11.18
CA ARG A 106 3.00 6.62 -10.57
C ARG A 106 2.23 7.38 -11.65
N SER A 107 2.92 7.88 -12.67
CA SER A 107 2.29 8.58 -13.79
C SER A 107 1.29 7.69 -14.54
N LEU A 108 1.65 6.41 -14.75
CA LEU A 108 0.76 5.44 -15.38
C LEU A 108 -0.49 5.18 -14.53
N TRP A 109 -0.31 5.03 -13.21
CA TRP A 109 -1.40 4.77 -12.27
C TRP A 109 -2.37 5.94 -12.16
N GLU A 110 -1.88 7.18 -12.11
CA GLU A 110 -2.71 8.39 -12.11
C GLU A 110 -3.58 8.48 -13.37
N LYS A 111 -3.00 8.16 -14.54
CA LYS A 111 -3.76 8.11 -15.80
C LYS A 111 -4.80 7.00 -15.80
N LEU A 112 -4.43 5.80 -15.36
CA LEU A 112 -5.31 4.63 -15.35
C LEU A 112 -6.48 4.82 -14.37
N SER A 113 -6.19 5.21 -13.13
CA SER A 113 -7.22 5.47 -12.11
C SER A 113 -8.19 6.55 -12.55
N GLY A 114 -7.71 7.64 -13.14
CA GLY A 114 -8.58 8.67 -13.72
C GLY A 114 -9.43 8.15 -14.89
N ALA A 115 -8.90 7.26 -15.73
CA ALA A 115 -9.66 6.64 -16.82
C ALA A 115 -10.74 5.67 -16.28
N VAL A 116 -10.39 4.83 -15.31
CA VAL A 116 -11.32 3.91 -14.64
C VAL A 116 -12.42 4.70 -13.94
N GLY A 117 -12.07 5.73 -13.16
CA GLY A 117 -13.02 6.62 -12.48
C GLY A 117 -14.06 7.21 -13.43
N ARG A 118 -13.63 7.68 -14.62
CA ARG A 118 -14.56 8.16 -15.66
C ARG A 118 -15.49 7.08 -16.20
N VAL A 119 -15.01 5.84 -16.36
CA VAL A 119 -15.82 4.72 -16.86
C VAL A 119 -16.87 4.28 -15.82
N ILE A 120 -16.51 4.27 -14.54
CA ILE A 120 -17.40 3.83 -13.45
C ILE A 120 -18.30 4.94 -12.90
N GLY A 121 -18.22 6.16 -13.46
CA GLY A 121 -19.10 7.28 -13.11
C GLY A 121 -18.65 8.10 -11.90
N GLU A 122 -17.40 7.96 -11.45
CA GLU A 122 -16.77 8.87 -10.48
C GLU A 122 -16.43 10.19 -11.17
N ASN A 123 -17.43 11.06 -11.36
CA ASN A 123 -17.18 12.46 -11.72
C ASN A 123 -16.43 13.11 -10.56
N GLY A 124 -15.18 13.49 -10.80
CA GLY A 124 -14.26 14.03 -9.80
C GLY A 124 -14.88 15.12 -8.93
N SER A 125 -15.27 14.77 -7.70
CA SER A 125 -15.47 15.71 -6.60
C SER A 125 -14.12 15.93 -5.92
N GLY A 126 -13.20 16.53 -6.68
CA GLY A 126 -11.91 17.06 -6.22
C GLY A 126 -11.79 18.56 -6.50
N GLY A 127 -12.91 19.27 -6.59
CA GLY A 127 -12.95 20.68 -6.97
C GLY A 127 -14.23 21.38 -6.55
N VAL A 128 -14.49 21.47 -5.24
CA VAL A 128 -15.38 22.49 -4.68
C VAL A 128 -14.74 23.04 -3.40
N VAL A 129 -13.78 23.95 -3.55
CA VAL A 129 -13.68 25.06 -2.58
C VAL A 129 -14.65 26.12 -3.06
N SER A 130 -15.88 25.94 -2.60
CA SER A 130 -16.97 26.90 -2.68
C SER A 130 -16.54 28.21 -2.02
N GLY A 131 -16.69 29.32 -2.74
CA GLY A 131 -17.12 30.61 -2.20
C GLY A 131 -16.25 31.25 -1.11
N TRP A 132 -15.27 32.05 -1.52
CA TRP A 132 -14.93 33.26 -0.77
C TRP A 132 -15.34 34.47 -1.60
N GLN A 133 -16.55 34.95 -1.34
CA GLN A 133 -17.05 36.23 -1.80
C GLN A 133 -17.65 36.94 -0.59
N GLY A 134 -16.97 38.01 -0.16
CA GLY A 134 -17.51 39.16 0.58
C GLY A 134 -18.17 38.94 1.95
N ALA A 135 -17.45 39.34 3.00
CA ALA A 135 -17.94 40.28 4.01
C ALA A 135 -16.72 41.03 4.59
#